data_AF-A0A535K9E9-F1
#
_entry.id   AF-A0A535K9E9-F1
#
_cell.length_a   1.000
_cell.length_b   1.000
_cell.length_c   1.000
_cell.angle_alpha   90.00
_cell.angle_beta   90.00
_cell.angle_gamma   90.00
#
_symmetry.space_group_name_H-M   'P 1'
#
loop_
_entity.id
_entity.type
_entity.pdbx_description
1 polymer ?
#
loop_
_entity_poly.entity_id
_entity_poly.type
_entity_poly.pdbx_seq_one_letter_code
_entity_poly.pdbx_strand_id
1 'polypeptide(L)'
;MPADEPEDEQAELRAIWEEHRAATLARVAALERAANLAAEGKLEAADREFARREAHTLAGAVAFFGYLNASRMAADLERILEERAVSDPERLRDLVTKLRGALSGLPYTL
;
A
#
# COMPACT_ATOMS: atom_id res chain seq x y z
N MET A 1 36.69 14.02 11.81
CA MET A 1 35.37 13.37 11.72
C MET A 1 34.75 13.81 10.41
N PRO A 2 34.70 12.96 9.37
CA PRO A 2 34.03 13.33 8.15
C PRO A 2 32.53 13.07 8.28
N ALA A 3 31.73 13.97 7.71
CA ALA A 3 30.28 13.93 7.67
C ALA A 3 29.84 13.32 6.32
N ASP A 4 30.15 12.04 6.12
CA ASP A 4 29.82 11.30 4.88
C ASP A 4 28.49 10.50 5.00
N GLU A 5 27.75 10.58 6.11
CA GLU A 5 26.73 9.58 6.45
C GLU A 5 25.30 9.68 5.85
N PRO A 6 24.82 10.70 5.10
CA PRO A 6 23.43 10.68 4.58
C PRO A 6 23.24 10.09 3.17
N GLU A 7 24.27 10.06 2.31
CA GLU A 7 24.12 9.58 0.92
C GLU A 7 24.10 8.05 0.82
N ASP A 8 24.90 7.36 1.64
CA ASP A 8 24.99 5.90 1.66
C ASP A 8 23.70 5.24 2.20
N GLU A 9 23.12 5.76 3.29
CA GLU A 9 21.88 5.21 3.86
C GLU A 9 20.70 5.32 2.87
N GLN A 10 20.60 6.43 2.14
CA GLN A 10 19.54 6.61 1.14
C GLN A 10 19.73 5.71 -0.09
N ALA A 11 20.98 5.48 -0.50
CA ALA A 11 21.28 4.55 -1.59
C ALA A 11 20.95 3.11 -1.19
N GLU A 12 21.26 2.71 0.04
CA GLU A 12 20.96 1.39 0.57
C GLU A 12 19.45 1.15 0.69
N LEU A 13 18.70 2.13 1.23
CA LEU A 13 17.23 2.05 1.28
C LEU A 13 16.59 1.98 -0.10
N ARG A 14 17.16 2.65 -1.12
CA ARG A 14 16.69 2.54 -2.51
C ARG A 14 16.93 1.15 -3.09
N ALA A 15 18.08 0.54 -2.81
CA ALA A 15 18.36 -0.84 -3.25
C ALA A 15 17.38 -1.83 -2.62
N ILE A 16 17.16 -1.74 -1.30
CA ILE A 16 16.18 -2.55 -0.58
C ILE A 16 14.77 -2.30 -1.14
N TRP A 17 14.40 -1.05 -1.40
CA TRP A 17 13.10 -0.75 -2.00
C TRP A 17 12.91 -1.44 -3.35
N GLU A 18 13.92 -1.45 -4.22
CA GLU A 18 13.81 -2.08 -5.54
C GLU A 18 13.57 -3.60 -5.43
N GLU A 19 14.24 -4.27 -4.48
CA GLU A 19 14.00 -5.69 -4.17
C GLU A 19 12.56 -5.94 -3.67
N HIS A 20 12.03 -5.03 -2.86
CA HIS A 20 10.68 -5.12 -2.28
C HIS A 20 9.58 -4.53 -3.17
N ARG A 21 9.93 -3.82 -4.25
CA ARG A 21 8.99 -3.08 -5.11
C ARG A 21 8.00 -4.00 -5.78
N ALA A 22 8.47 -5.11 -6.35
CA ALA A 22 7.60 -6.08 -7.02
C ALA A 22 6.57 -6.68 -6.05
N ALA A 23 7.02 -7.08 -4.86
CA ALA A 23 6.15 -7.61 -3.82
C ALA A 23 5.17 -6.54 -3.32
N THR A 24 5.59 -5.29 -3.20
CA THR A 24 4.74 -4.16 -2.81
C THR A 24 3.65 -3.89 -3.84
N LEU A 25 3.99 -3.88 -5.14
CA LEU A 25 3.03 -3.66 -6.22
C LEU A 25 2.04 -4.83 -6.36
N ALA A 26 2.47 -6.06 -6.08
CA ALA A 26 1.56 -7.21 -6.04
C ALA A 26 0.49 -7.05 -4.95
N ARG A 27 0.84 -6.48 -3.79
CA ARG A 27 -0.12 -6.16 -2.73
C ARG A 27 -1.13 -5.12 -3.17
N VAL A 28 -0.65 -4.05 -3.80
CA VAL A 28 -1.54 -3.03 -4.39
C VAL A 28 -2.49 -3.66 -5.41
N ALA A 29 -2.03 -4.57 -6.25
CA ALA A 29 -2.87 -5.28 -7.22
C ALA A 29 -3.96 -6.15 -6.54
N ALA A 30 -3.67 -6.76 -5.39
CA ALA A 30 -4.69 -7.46 -4.60
C ALA A 30 -5.79 -6.51 -4.09
N LEU A 31 -5.40 -5.32 -3.61
CA LEU A 31 -6.35 -4.29 -3.15
C LEU A 31 -7.23 -3.78 -4.31
N GLU A 32 -6.67 -3.64 -5.50
CA GLU A 32 -7.44 -3.26 -6.69
C GLU A 32 -8.45 -4.31 -7.10
N ARG A 33 -8.06 -5.58 -7.04
CA ARG A 33 -8.99 -6.68 -7.31
C ARG A 33 -10.15 -6.63 -6.32
N ALA A 34 -9.88 -6.45 -5.04
CA ALA A 34 -10.94 -6.33 -4.03
C ALA A 34 -11.84 -5.11 -4.28
N ALA A 35 -11.26 -3.98 -4.68
CA ALA A 35 -12.03 -2.77 -5.01
C ALA A 35 -12.94 -2.95 -6.23
N ASN A 36 -12.47 -3.65 -7.27
CA ASN A 36 -13.28 -3.99 -8.44
C ASN A 36 -14.40 -4.98 -8.09
N LEU A 37 -14.09 -6.03 -7.34
CA LEU A 37 -15.10 -6.98 -6.86
C LEU A 37 -16.15 -6.29 -5.97
N ALA A 38 -15.74 -5.35 -5.12
CA ALA A 38 -16.66 -4.58 -4.29
C ALA A 38 -17.61 -3.71 -5.14
N ALA A 39 -17.08 -3.04 -6.17
CA ALA A 39 -17.88 -2.23 -7.09
C ALA A 39 -18.88 -3.07 -7.91
N GLU A 40 -18.55 -4.33 -8.18
CA GLU A 40 -19.44 -5.27 -8.86
C GLU A 40 -20.40 -6.00 -7.91
N GLY A 41 -20.31 -5.78 -6.58
CA GLY A 41 -21.10 -6.53 -5.59
C GLY A 41 -20.70 -8.00 -5.46
N LYS A 42 -19.49 -8.37 -5.91
CA LYS A 42 -18.94 -9.74 -5.95
C LYS A 42 -17.82 -9.97 -4.94
N LEU A 43 -17.57 -9.03 -4.03
CA LEU A 43 -16.51 -9.18 -3.04
C LEU A 43 -16.91 -10.22 -1.98
N GLU A 44 -16.32 -11.41 -2.08
CA GLU A 44 -16.52 -12.49 -1.14
C GLU A 44 -15.68 -12.32 0.14
N ALA A 45 -16.03 -13.07 1.18
CA ALA A 45 -15.33 -13.01 2.47
C ALA A 45 -13.85 -13.41 2.35
N ALA A 46 -13.52 -14.38 1.48
CA ALA A 46 -12.14 -14.81 1.26
C ALA A 46 -11.30 -13.74 0.57
N ASP A 47 -11.82 -13.12 -0.49
CA ASP A 47 -11.15 -12.02 -1.21
C ASP A 47 -10.95 -10.81 -0.29
N ARG A 48 -11.96 -10.51 0.55
CA ARG A 48 -11.88 -9.41 1.51
C ARG A 48 -10.81 -9.65 2.57
N GLU A 49 -10.80 -10.83 3.19
CA GLU A 49 -9.81 -11.17 4.22
C GLU A 49 -8.39 -11.19 3.65
N PHE A 50 -8.23 -11.69 2.42
CA PHE A 50 -6.94 -11.62 1.72
C PHE A 50 -6.50 -10.17 1.51
N ALA A 51 -7.36 -9.33 0.93
CA ALA A 51 -7.06 -7.91 0.71
C ALA A 51 -6.77 -7.16 2.02
N ARG A 52 -7.48 -7.47 3.11
CA ARG A 52 -7.26 -6.88 4.44
C ARG A 52 -5.85 -7.18 4.95
N ARG A 53 -5.39 -8.42 4.84
CA ARG A 53 -4.02 -8.82 5.24
C ARG A 53 -2.95 -8.15 4.39
N GLU A 54 -3.20 -8.00 3.09
CA GLU A 54 -2.27 -7.28 2.22
C GLU A 54 -2.23 -5.79 2.54
N ALA A 55 -3.36 -5.18 2.91
CA ALA A 55 -3.41 -3.80 3.39
C ALA A 55 -2.59 -3.61 4.68
N HIS A 56 -2.76 -4.51 5.65
CA HIS A 56 -1.96 -4.52 6.89
C HIS A 56 -0.46 -4.61 6.61
N THR A 57 -0.07 -5.61 5.83
CA THR A 57 1.35 -5.84 5.50
C THR A 57 1.93 -4.67 4.73
N LEU A 58 1.16 -4.11 3.80
CA LEU A 58 1.55 -2.95 3.02
C LEU A 58 1.76 -1.73 3.91
N ALA A 59 0.86 -1.46 4.86
CA ALA A 59 0.97 -0.34 5.78
C ALA A 59 2.28 -0.35 6.57
N GLY A 60 2.69 -1.52 7.06
CA GLY A 60 3.97 -1.71 7.75
C GLY A 60 5.18 -1.57 6.81
N ALA A 61 5.13 -2.24 5.64
CA ALA A 61 6.24 -2.20 4.68
C ALA A 61 6.53 -0.79 4.19
N VAL A 62 5.51 -0.02 3.79
CA VAL A 62 5.72 1.31 3.21
C VAL A 62 6.05 2.37 4.27
N ALA A 63 5.68 2.14 5.54
CA ALA A 63 6.13 2.98 6.65
C ALA A 63 7.65 2.87 6.87
N PHE A 64 8.21 1.65 6.75
CA PHE A 64 9.65 1.42 6.84
C PHE A 64 10.44 2.20 5.77
N PHE A 65 9.90 2.31 4.56
CA PHE A 65 10.49 3.09 3.46
C PHE A 65 10.12 4.59 3.47
N GLY A 66 9.54 5.11 4.58
CA GLY A 66 9.24 6.53 4.73
C GLY A 66 7.98 7.03 4.01
N TYR A 67 7.19 6.17 3.37
CA TYR A 67 5.92 6.54 2.74
C TYR A 67 4.78 6.65 3.78
N LEU A 68 4.87 7.63 4.68
CA LEU A 68 3.89 7.81 5.76
C LEU A 68 2.45 8.00 5.24
N ASN A 69 2.29 8.73 4.14
CA ASN A 69 0.97 8.91 3.52
C ASN A 69 0.43 7.60 2.92
N ALA A 70 1.27 6.82 2.23
CA ALA A 70 0.87 5.51 1.70
C ALA A 70 0.52 4.53 2.83
N SER A 71 1.27 4.58 3.93
CA SER A 71 1.01 3.76 5.12
C SER A 71 -0.37 4.07 5.72
N ARG A 72 -0.71 5.37 5.86
CA ARG A 72 -2.04 5.80 6.32
C ARG A 72 -3.15 5.34 5.38
N MET A 73 -2.97 5.48 4.06
CA MET A 73 -3.93 5.00 3.08
C MET A 73 -4.14 3.49 3.17
N ALA A 74 -3.07 2.71 3.33
CA ALA A 74 -3.14 1.26 3.50
C ALA A 74 -3.87 0.87 4.80
N ALA A 75 -3.63 1.56 5.91
CA ALA A 75 -4.37 1.35 7.16
C ALA A 75 -5.87 1.69 7.03
N ASP A 76 -6.22 2.74 6.29
CA ASP A 76 -7.62 3.07 6.00
C ASP A 76 -8.30 1.99 5.15
N LEU A 77 -7.58 1.42 4.18
CA LEU A 77 -8.06 0.29 3.37
C LEU A 77 -8.26 -0.96 4.23
N GLU A 78 -7.33 -1.27 5.13
CA GLU A 78 -7.45 -2.37 6.09
C GLU A 78 -8.74 -2.24 6.91
N ARG A 79 -9.00 -1.06 7.48
CA ARG A 79 -10.20 -0.79 8.28
C ARG A 79 -11.49 -0.93 7.48
N ILE A 80 -11.52 -0.45 6.22
CA ILE A 80 -12.69 -0.63 5.34
C ILE A 80 -12.94 -2.11 5.05
N LEU A 81 -11.88 -2.90 4.88
CA LEU A 81 -11.97 -4.33 4.59
C LEU A 81 -12.25 -5.19 5.84
N GLU A 82 -12.07 -4.66 7.05
CA GLU A 82 -12.48 -5.31 8.29
C GLU A 82 -14.01 -5.31 8.47
N GLU A 83 -14.72 -4.36 7.85
CA GLU A 83 -16.17 -4.27 7.93
C GLU A 83 -16.87 -5.49 7.29
N ARG A 84 -18.05 -5.84 7.82
CA ARG A 84 -18.88 -6.95 7.32
C ARG A 84 -19.38 -6.73 5.88
N ALA A 85 -19.41 -5.49 5.41
CA ALA A 85 -19.63 -5.14 4.01
C ALA A 85 -18.91 -3.82 3.72
N VAL A 86 -18.41 -3.66 2.49
CA VAL A 86 -17.86 -2.39 2.03
C VAL A 86 -19.03 -1.46 1.73
N SER A 87 -19.28 -0.52 2.63
CA SER A 87 -20.41 0.41 2.53
C SER A 87 -20.23 1.44 1.40
N ASP A 88 -18.99 1.71 1.00
CA ASP A 88 -18.63 2.65 -0.06
C ASP A 88 -17.51 2.08 -0.95
N PRO A 89 -17.88 1.33 -2.00
CA PRO A 89 -16.92 0.77 -2.96
C PRO A 89 -16.16 1.83 -3.77
N GLU A 90 -16.74 3.02 -3.98
CA GLU A 90 -16.07 4.11 -4.70
C GLU A 90 -14.93 4.68 -3.87
N ARG A 91 -15.15 4.90 -2.57
CA ARG A 91 -14.09 5.30 -1.63
C ARG A 91 -12.96 4.27 -1.58
N LEU A 92 -13.29 2.97 -1.59
CA LEU A 92 -12.29 1.90 -1.63
C LEU A 92 -11.43 2.02 -2.91
N ARG A 93 -12.06 2.18 -4.08
CA ARG A 93 -11.35 2.37 -5.36
C ARG A 93 -10.48 3.63 -5.38
N ASP A 94 -10.99 4.75 -4.88
CA ASP A 94 -10.28 6.03 -4.84
C ASP A 94 -9.02 5.94 -3.96
N LEU A 95 -9.14 5.35 -2.77
CA LEU A 95 -7.99 5.12 -1.88
C LEU A 95 -6.93 4.22 -2.51
N VAL A 96 -7.33 3.13 -3.16
CA VAL A 96 -6.38 2.24 -3.86
C VAL A 96 -5.68 2.96 -5.01
N THR A 97 -6.41 3.78 -5.78
CA THR A 97 -5.84 4.58 -6.87
C THR A 97 -4.81 5.57 -6.35
N LYS A 98 -5.12 6.29 -5.26
CA LYS A 98 -4.19 7.23 -4.60
C LYS A 98 -2.96 6.52 -4.05
N LEU A 99 -3.15 5.35 -3.41
CA LEU A 99 -2.08 4.52 -2.89
C LEU A 99 -1.12 4.07 -4.00
N ARG A 100 -1.64 3.59 -5.15
CA ARG A 100 -0.83 3.25 -6.32
C ARG A 100 -0.02 4.45 -6.82
N GLY A 101 -0.66 5.61 -6.95
CA GLY A 101 0.02 6.85 -7.35
C GLY A 101 1.16 7.22 -6.40
N ALA A 102 0.92 7.16 -5.09
CA ALA A 102 1.92 7.46 -4.07
C ALA A 102 3.14 6.52 -4.13
N LEU A 103 2.93 5.23 -4.42
CA LEU A 103 4.00 4.23 -4.51
C LEU A 103 4.68 4.16 -5.89
N SER A 104 4.14 4.86 -6.89
CA SER A 104 4.76 4.98 -8.21
C SER A 104 5.92 5.98 -8.20
N GLY A 105 5.90 6.95 -7.28
CA GLY A 105 7.01 7.87 -7.03
C GLY A 105 8.12 7.22 -6.20
N LEU A 106 9.36 7.66 -6.39
CA LEU A 106 10.48 7.25 -5.55
C LEU A 106 10.27 7.77 -4.12
N PRO A 107 10.59 6.97 -3.08
CA PRO A 107 10.62 7.50 -1.74
C PRO A 107 11.71 8.58 -1.73
N TYR A 108 11.44 9.73 -1.09
CA TYR A 108 12.42 10.82 -0.92
C TYR A 108 12.67 11.72 -2.15
N THR A 109 11.68 11.93 -3.02
CA THR A 109 11.69 13.13 -3.88
C THR A 109 11.23 14.33 -3.07
N LEU A 110 12.18 14.98 -2.38
CA LEU A 110 12.05 16.36 -1.87
C LEU A 110 12.59 17.33 -2.92
#